data_AF-E9EHF4-F1
#
_entry.id   AF-E9EHF4-F1
#
_cell.length_a   1.000
_cell.length_b   1.000
_cell.length_c   1.000
_cell.angle_alpha   90.00
_cell.angle_beta   90.00
_cell.angle_gamma   90.00
#
_symmetry.space_group_name_H-M   'P 1'
#
loop_
_entity.id
_entity.type
_entity.pdbx_description
1 polymer ?
#
loop_
_entity_poly.entity_id
_entity_poly.type
_entity_poly.pdbx_seq_one_letter_code
_entity_poly.pdbx_strand_id
1 'polypeptide(L)'
;MGLLLICFLISGFFTILTYFLPIVRNLPIFGTVAANTWLWTLNPSLAYVGQGVIMGTETTLHMTLGAIVGWGFLSPLAKFKGWAPGPVDDWEHGSKGWIVWVSLAIMLVDAVVSLGYVGCRSIPSFPGMGFIENFRKRLHKAREHIFGDASPQYSLLQNQDEDFQSHTRDTTNDIMEASRDGNDDIDRNDDDGGDDDAPADQRIGRRLVVIGLITSIILCIGTTHFVFGDLVPLYATVVAVFIALLLSIMGVRALGETDLNPVSGISKLAQLFFALIIPQSNKSSVLINLVAGAVSEAGALQAGDLMQDLKTGHLLGAAPNAQFWGQVIGATAGAILSAFIYRIYTS
;
A
#
# COMPACT_ATOMS: atom_id res chain seq x y z
N MET A 1 12.45 6.93 -26.12
CA MET A 1 12.89 5.52 -26.23
C MET A 1 14.39 5.32 -26.10
N GLY A 2 15.26 6.07 -26.80
CA GLY A 2 16.72 5.86 -26.74
C GLY A 2 17.35 5.92 -25.35
N LEU A 3 16.93 6.89 -24.51
CA LEU A 3 17.41 7.01 -23.13
C LEU A 3 17.06 5.78 -22.27
N LEU A 4 15.83 5.27 -22.38
CA LEU A 4 15.39 4.08 -21.64
C LEU A 4 16.20 2.84 -22.04
N LEU A 5 16.51 2.70 -23.33
CA LEU A 5 17.30 1.59 -23.85
C LEU A 5 18.76 1.67 -23.34
N ILE A 6 19.34 2.87 -23.33
CA ILE A 6 20.68 3.11 -22.76
C ILE A 6 20.70 2.80 -21.27
N CYS A 7 19.75 3.30 -20.48
CA CYS A 7 19.66 3.02 -19.05
C CYS A 7 19.47 1.52 -18.77
N PHE A 8 18.63 0.83 -19.55
CA PHE A 8 18.43 -0.61 -19.47
C PHE A 8 19.72 -1.38 -19.75
N LEU A 9 20.45 -1.04 -20.82
CA LEU A 9 21.71 -1.70 -21.16
C LEU A 9 22.80 -1.44 -20.11
N ILE A 10 22.92 -0.21 -19.62
CA ILE A 10 23.89 0.14 -18.55
C ILE A 10 23.57 -0.63 -17.27
N SER A 11 22.29 -0.64 -16.84
CA SER A 11 21.86 -1.35 -15.63
C SER A 11 22.02 -2.87 -15.77
N GLY A 12 21.65 -3.43 -16.91
CA GLY A 12 21.81 -4.85 -17.22
C GLY A 12 23.29 -5.27 -17.23
N PHE A 13 24.14 -4.50 -17.91
CA PHE A 13 25.59 -4.74 -17.93
C PHE A 13 26.19 -4.64 -16.53
N PHE A 14 25.84 -3.61 -15.76
CA PHE A 14 26.32 -3.43 -14.39
C PHE A 14 25.91 -4.62 -13.49
N THR A 15 24.68 -5.10 -13.63
CA THR A 15 24.19 -6.27 -12.88
C THR A 15 25.03 -7.52 -13.21
N ILE A 16 25.27 -7.79 -14.50
CA ILE A 16 26.13 -8.90 -14.94
C ILE A 16 27.56 -8.72 -14.40
N LEU A 17 28.12 -7.51 -14.44
CA LEU A 17 29.46 -7.23 -13.95
C LEU A 17 29.59 -7.47 -12.43
N THR A 18 28.59 -7.06 -11.65
CA THR A 18 28.58 -7.29 -10.18
C THR A 18 28.44 -8.76 -9.80
N TYR A 19 27.89 -9.60 -10.69
CA TYR A 19 27.87 -11.04 -10.50
C TYR A 19 29.28 -11.65 -10.58
N PHE A 20 30.09 -11.23 -11.56
CA PHE A 20 31.46 -11.73 -11.76
C PHE A 20 32.49 -11.05 -10.84
N LEU A 21 32.23 -9.82 -10.38
CA LEU A 21 33.11 -9.05 -9.49
C LEU A 21 32.42 -8.76 -8.15
N PRO A 22 32.37 -9.72 -7.22
CA PRO A 22 31.67 -9.55 -5.94
C PRO A 22 32.25 -8.44 -5.06
N ILE A 23 33.49 -8.01 -5.32
CA ILE A 23 34.12 -6.87 -4.64
C ILE A 23 33.45 -5.53 -4.97
N VAL A 24 32.83 -5.42 -6.15
CA VAL A 24 32.05 -4.24 -6.57
C VAL A 24 30.69 -4.21 -5.89
N ARG A 25 30.16 -5.39 -5.49
CA ARG A 25 28.87 -5.51 -4.81
C ARG A 25 28.92 -5.12 -3.33
N ASN A 26 30.02 -5.43 -2.64
CA ASN A 26 30.16 -5.23 -1.20
C ASN A 26 31.36 -4.31 -0.91
N LEU A 27 31.22 -3.01 -1.17
CA LEU A 27 32.31 -2.06 -0.95
C LEU A 27 32.47 -1.77 0.55
N PRO A 28 33.65 -2.04 1.15
CA PRO A 28 33.92 -1.82 2.57
C PRO A 28 34.25 -0.33 2.84
N ILE A 29 33.25 0.55 2.68
CA ILE A 29 33.42 2.01 2.80
C ILE A 29 33.86 2.46 4.21
N PHE A 30 33.46 1.72 5.24
CA PHE A 30 33.79 2.01 6.64
C PHE A 30 34.95 1.14 7.17
N GLY A 31 35.72 0.52 6.28
CA GLY A 31 36.83 -0.37 6.60
C GLY A 31 36.45 -1.85 6.65
N THR A 32 37.47 -2.72 6.64
CA THR A 32 37.31 -4.17 6.55
C THR A 32 36.70 -4.79 7.80
N VAL A 33 36.94 -4.21 8.98
CA VAL A 33 36.38 -4.67 10.26
C VAL A 33 34.87 -4.40 10.32
N ALA A 34 34.43 -3.23 9.87
CA ALA A 34 33.01 -2.89 9.83
C ALA A 34 32.26 -3.75 8.80
N ALA A 35 32.86 -4.01 7.64
CA ALA A 35 32.29 -4.86 6.61
C ALA A 35 32.17 -6.33 7.03
N ASN A 36 33.24 -6.93 7.57
CA ASN A 36 33.26 -8.36 7.88
C ASN A 36 32.60 -8.72 9.22
N THR A 37 32.69 -7.85 10.23
CA THR A 37 32.18 -8.14 11.58
C THR A 37 30.77 -7.60 11.78
N TRP A 38 30.45 -6.44 11.19
CA TRP A 38 29.20 -5.73 11.42
C TRP A 38 28.34 -5.56 10.16
N LEU A 39 28.78 -6.14 9.02
CA LEU A 39 28.04 -6.14 7.76
C LEU A 39 27.78 -4.72 7.20
N TRP A 40 28.62 -3.75 7.55
CA TRP A 40 28.55 -2.40 6.99
C TRP A 40 29.24 -2.36 5.63
N THR A 41 28.46 -2.57 4.58
CA THR A 41 28.92 -2.53 3.18
C THR A 41 28.03 -1.64 2.34
N LEU A 42 28.64 -0.91 1.39
CA LEU A 42 27.88 -0.15 0.40
C LEU A 42 27.70 -1.01 -0.86
N ASN A 43 26.44 -1.17 -1.27
CA ASN A 43 26.08 -1.83 -2.52
C ASN A 43 25.67 -0.77 -3.56
N PRO A 44 26.52 -0.47 -4.56
CA PRO A 44 26.27 0.58 -5.55
C PRO A 44 25.33 0.13 -6.67
N SER A 45 24.24 -0.57 -6.34
CA SER A 45 23.26 -1.01 -7.34
C SER A 45 22.48 0.17 -7.90
N LEU A 46 22.49 0.32 -9.23
CA LEU A 46 21.67 1.30 -9.94
C LEU A 46 20.17 1.08 -9.73
N ALA A 47 19.75 -0.14 -9.37
CA ALA A 47 18.37 -0.41 -9.01
C ALA A 47 17.96 0.32 -7.71
N TYR A 48 18.84 0.38 -6.71
CA TYR A 48 18.57 1.14 -5.48
C TYR A 48 18.57 2.65 -5.72
N VAL A 49 19.41 3.14 -6.64
CA VAL A 49 19.38 4.55 -7.05
C VAL A 49 18.04 4.88 -7.71
N GLY A 50 17.57 4.05 -8.65
CA GLY A 50 16.26 4.21 -9.27
C GLY A 50 15.11 4.15 -8.26
N GLN A 51 15.13 3.18 -7.36
CA GLN A 51 14.14 3.07 -6.28
C GLN A 51 14.14 4.31 -5.37
N GLY A 52 15.31 4.85 -5.01
CA GLY A 52 15.42 6.05 -4.19
C GLY A 52 14.89 7.31 -4.88
N VAL A 53 15.12 7.45 -6.19
CA VAL A 53 14.56 8.56 -6.99
C VAL A 53 13.03 8.48 -7.03
N ILE A 54 12.46 7.28 -7.12
CA ILE A 54 11.01 7.07 -7.15
C ILE A 54 10.38 7.30 -5.76
N MET A 55 10.99 6.79 -4.69
CA MET A 55 10.45 6.86 -3.32
C MET A 55 10.69 8.22 -2.63
N GLY A 56 11.55 9.07 -3.20
CA GLY A 56 11.87 10.40 -2.66
C GLY A 56 12.92 10.42 -1.55
N THR A 57 13.43 11.61 -1.26
CA THR A 57 14.49 11.84 -0.27
C THR A 57 14.04 11.62 1.16
N GLU A 58 12.79 11.95 1.49
CA GLU A 58 12.26 11.78 2.86
C GLU A 58 12.24 10.30 3.27
N THR A 59 11.67 9.44 2.43
CA THR A 59 11.59 8.00 2.69
C THR A 59 12.98 7.38 2.81
N THR A 60 13.90 7.76 1.91
CA THR A 60 15.28 7.26 1.94
C THR A 60 16.06 7.75 3.16
N LEU A 61 15.83 8.99 3.63
CA LEU A 61 16.40 9.51 4.87
C LEU A 61 15.89 8.74 6.08
N HIS A 62 14.58 8.50 6.18
CA HIS A 62 14.01 7.71 7.27
C HIS A 62 14.54 6.27 7.30
N MET A 63 14.64 5.62 6.13
CA MET A 63 15.25 4.29 6.02
C MET A 63 16.72 4.29 6.44
N THR A 64 17.47 5.32 6.05
CA THR A 64 18.89 5.48 6.42
C THR A 64 19.04 5.71 7.93
N LEU A 65 18.22 6.57 8.52
CA LEU A 65 18.17 6.78 9.97
C LEU A 65 17.82 5.50 10.71
N GLY A 66 16.84 4.74 10.22
CA GLY A 66 16.47 3.43 10.76
C GLY A 66 17.64 2.44 10.71
N ALA A 67 18.40 2.40 9.60
CA ALA A 67 19.59 1.58 9.48
C ALA A 67 20.70 2.01 10.45
N ILE A 68 20.92 3.31 10.64
CA ILE A 68 21.88 3.84 11.62
C ILE A 68 21.46 3.47 13.05
N VAL A 69 20.20 3.65 13.41
CA VAL A 69 19.70 3.33 14.76
C VAL A 69 19.72 1.82 15.00
N GLY A 70 19.18 1.02 14.07
CA GLY A 70 19.13 -0.43 14.17
C GLY A 70 20.51 -1.08 14.11
N TRP A 71 21.23 -0.86 13.02
CA TRP A 71 22.50 -1.52 12.76
C TRP A 71 23.70 -0.84 13.43
N GLY A 72 23.66 0.49 13.57
CA GLY A 72 24.77 1.27 14.15
C GLY A 72 24.74 1.33 15.68
N PHE A 73 23.57 1.46 16.30
CA PHE A 73 23.45 1.60 17.77
C PHE A 73 22.89 0.35 18.45
N LEU A 74 21.75 -0.16 17.99
CA LEU A 74 21.09 -1.30 18.63
C LEU A 74 21.89 -2.60 18.44
N SER A 75 22.51 -2.81 17.28
CA SER A 75 23.32 -4.01 17.02
C SER A 75 24.51 -4.16 17.98
N PRO A 76 25.38 -3.13 18.14
CA PRO A 76 26.49 -3.25 19.09
C PRO A 76 26.02 -3.30 20.54
N LEU A 77 24.95 -2.58 20.88
CA LEU A 77 24.37 -2.59 22.22
C LEU A 77 23.87 -3.98 22.63
N ALA A 78 23.18 -4.68 21.73
CA ALA A 78 22.68 -6.04 21.96
C ALA A 78 23.84 -7.02 22.21
N LYS A 79 24.95 -6.87 21.46
CA LYS A 79 26.14 -7.70 21.64
C LYS A 79 26.90 -7.40 22.93
N PHE A 80 27.04 -6.12 23.28
CA PHE A 80 27.68 -5.68 24.54
C PHE A 80 26.90 -6.15 25.78
N LYS A 81 25.57 -6.15 25.73
CA LYS A 81 24.72 -6.61 26.82
C LYS A 81 24.50 -8.12 26.85
N GLY A 82 25.04 -8.87 25.89
CA GLY A 82 24.89 -10.32 25.80
C GLY A 82 23.47 -10.78 25.43
N TRP A 83 22.64 -9.90 24.86
CA TRP A 83 21.29 -10.23 24.41
C TRP A 83 21.30 -11.11 23.15
N ALA A 84 22.35 -11.01 22.34
CA ALA A 84 22.56 -11.80 21.14
C ALA A 84 24.02 -12.33 21.12
N PRO A 85 24.27 -13.53 21.67
CA PRO A 85 25.61 -14.08 21.84
C PRO A 85 26.23 -14.62 20.53
N GLY A 86 25.42 -14.86 19.50
CA GLY A 86 25.85 -15.41 18.21
C GLY A 86 26.62 -14.41 17.33
N PRO A 87 27.14 -14.87 16.18
CA PRO A 87 27.68 -14.01 15.14
C PRO A 87 26.67 -12.94 14.71
N VAL A 88 27.14 -11.76 14.27
CA VAL A 88 26.22 -10.65 13.90
C VAL A 88 25.30 -11.04 12.74
N ASP A 89 25.77 -11.88 11.81
CA ASP A 89 24.99 -12.35 10.66
C ASP A 89 23.98 -13.46 10.98
N ASP A 90 24.01 -14.02 12.19
CA ASP A 90 23.12 -15.11 12.57
C ASP A 90 21.68 -14.61 12.83
N TRP A 91 20.70 -15.35 12.32
CA TRP A 91 19.28 -15.02 12.40
C TRP A 91 18.62 -15.57 13.67
N GLU A 92 19.23 -16.55 14.34
CA GLU A 92 18.66 -17.16 15.55
C GLU A 92 19.25 -16.56 16.83
N HIS A 93 20.59 -16.58 16.97
CA HIS A 93 21.27 -16.14 18.19
C HIS A 93 22.07 -14.85 17.98
N GLY A 94 22.10 -14.35 16.75
CA GLY A 94 22.86 -13.18 16.34
C GLY A 94 22.12 -11.86 16.49
N SER A 95 22.89 -10.77 16.43
CA SER A 95 22.36 -9.41 16.56
C SER A 95 21.35 -9.08 15.45
N LYS A 96 21.54 -9.64 14.25
CA LYS A 96 20.60 -9.56 13.13
C LYS A 96 19.22 -10.10 13.52
N GLY A 97 19.15 -11.29 14.09
CA GLY A 97 17.90 -11.87 14.59
C GLY A 97 17.24 -11.00 15.66
N TRP A 98 18.00 -10.50 16.62
CA TRP A 98 17.48 -9.65 17.70
C TRP A 98 16.85 -8.35 17.17
N ILE A 99 17.51 -7.68 16.22
CA ILE A 99 16.97 -6.45 15.61
C ILE A 99 15.71 -6.73 14.79
N VAL A 100 15.63 -7.89 14.12
CA VAL A 100 14.43 -8.30 13.39
C VAL A 100 13.23 -8.40 14.32
N TRP A 101 13.38 -8.92 15.54
CA TRP A 101 12.28 -8.96 16.52
C TRP A 101 11.83 -7.57 16.98
N VAL A 102 12.77 -6.65 17.19
CA VAL A 102 12.43 -5.25 17.53
C VAL A 102 11.69 -4.59 16.36
N SER A 103 12.17 -4.76 15.13
CA SER A 103 11.52 -4.24 13.93
C SER A 103 10.12 -4.84 13.75
N LEU A 104 9.97 -6.14 13.91
CA LEU A 104 8.68 -6.84 13.82
C LEU A 104 7.68 -6.30 14.84
N ALA A 105 8.11 -6.08 16.09
CA ALA A 105 7.25 -5.51 17.12
C ALA A 105 6.78 -4.09 16.77
N ILE A 106 7.70 -3.23 16.31
CA ILE A 106 7.38 -1.87 15.86
C ILE A 106 6.41 -1.93 14.67
N MET A 107 6.69 -2.77 13.68
CA MET A 107 5.86 -2.97 12.49
C MET A 107 4.46 -3.49 12.84
N LEU A 108 4.33 -4.32 13.88
CA LEU A 108 3.06 -4.82 14.36
C LEU A 108 2.27 -3.74 15.09
N VAL A 109 2.92 -2.97 15.96
CA VAL A 109 2.28 -1.84 16.65
C VAL A 109 1.81 -0.81 15.64
N ASP A 110 2.63 -0.46 14.65
CA ASP A 110 2.27 0.43 13.55
C ASP A 110 1.06 -0.09 12.77
N ALA A 111 1.05 -1.39 12.44
CA ALA A 111 -0.09 -2.03 11.79
C ALA A 111 -1.37 -1.92 12.63
N VAL A 112 -1.31 -2.26 13.92
CA VAL A 112 -2.45 -2.21 14.85
C VAL A 112 -2.96 -0.78 15.02
N VAL A 113 -2.06 0.20 15.21
CA VAL A 113 -2.42 1.60 15.42
C VAL A 113 -3.01 2.19 14.15
N SER A 114 -2.38 1.98 13.00
CA SER A 114 -2.85 2.49 11.71
C SER A 114 -4.20 1.90 11.35
N LEU A 115 -4.36 0.57 11.48
CA LEU A 115 -5.63 -0.08 11.21
C LEU A 115 -6.70 0.31 12.21
N GLY A 116 -6.36 0.35 13.49
CA GLY A 116 -7.27 0.75 14.56
C GLY A 116 -7.75 2.18 14.37
N TYR A 117 -6.87 3.10 13.97
CA TYR A 117 -7.23 4.48 13.66
C TYR A 117 -8.20 4.57 12.49
N VAL A 118 -7.88 3.92 11.36
CA VAL A 118 -8.74 3.87 10.17
C VAL A 118 -10.11 3.24 10.50
N GLY A 119 -10.10 2.10 11.19
CA GLY A 119 -11.31 1.37 11.56
C GLY A 119 -12.19 2.15 12.54
N CYS A 120 -11.60 2.80 13.55
CA CYS A 120 -12.35 3.64 14.49
C CYS A 120 -12.92 4.89 13.82
N ARG A 121 -12.18 5.49 12.87
CA ARG A 121 -12.65 6.66 12.10
C ARG A 121 -13.81 6.30 11.17
N SER A 122 -13.84 5.08 10.64
CA SER A 122 -14.95 4.58 9.82
C SER A 122 -16.27 4.40 10.60
N ILE A 123 -16.26 4.48 11.94
CA ILE A 123 -17.46 4.34 12.78
C ILE A 123 -17.88 5.74 13.28
N PRO A 124 -19.01 6.31 12.79
CA PRO A 124 -19.39 7.71 13.05
C PRO A 124 -19.82 8.04 14.49
N SER A 125 -19.66 7.13 15.46
CA SER A 125 -20.13 7.32 16.84
C SER A 125 -19.12 6.94 17.93
N PHE A 126 -17.82 6.84 17.61
CA PHE A 126 -16.83 6.44 18.61
C PHE A 126 -16.52 7.58 19.61
N PRO A 127 -16.79 7.44 20.92
CA PRO A 127 -16.64 8.52 21.92
C PRO A 127 -15.20 9.02 22.12
N GLY A 128 -14.20 8.27 21.63
CA GLY A 128 -12.78 8.59 21.76
C GLY A 128 -12.21 9.50 20.67
N MET A 129 -12.99 9.83 19.64
CA MET A 129 -12.51 10.62 18.49
C MET A 129 -12.05 12.02 18.91
N GLY A 130 -12.76 12.67 19.85
CA GLY A 130 -12.39 13.99 20.37
C GLY A 130 -11.08 14.02 21.16
N PHE A 131 -10.70 12.90 21.81
CA PHE A 131 -9.42 12.80 22.51
C PHE A 131 -8.24 12.73 21.53
N ILE A 132 -8.39 11.89 20.49
CA ILE A 132 -7.37 11.72 19.44
C ILE A 132 -7.19 13.03 18.66
N GLU A 133 -8.28 13.73 18.34
CA GLU A 133 -8.22 15.01 17.64
C GLU A 133 -7.51 16.09 18.47
N ASN A 134 -7.76 16.12 19.77
CA ASN A 134 -7.07 17.03 20.70
C ASN A 134 -5.59 16.67 20.90
N PHE A 135 -5.26 15.38 20.95
CA PHE A 135 -3.87 14.92 21.02
C PHE A 135 -3.10 15.25 19.73
N ARG A 136 -3.72 15.06 18.56
CA ARG A 136 -3.16 15.45 17.26
C ARG A 136 -2.91 16.95 17.18
N LYS A 137 -3.87 17.79 17.60
CA LYS A 137 -3.70 19.25 17.64
C LYS A 137 -2.55 19.66 18.57
N ARG A 138 -2.41 19.01 19.73
CA ARG A 138 -1.27 19.25 20.65
C ARG A 138 0.07 18.82 20.05
N LEU A 139 0.11 17.67 19.38
CA LEU A 139 1.32 17.14 18.76
C LEU A 139 1.76 18.01 17.56
N HIS A 140 0.81 18.46 16.74
CA HIS A 140 1.08 19.36 15.60
C HIS A 140 1.64 20.69 16.08
N LYS A 141 1.04 21.27 17.11
CA LYS A 141 1.49 22.53 17.73
C LYS A 141 2.85 22.40 18.39
N ALA A 142 3.17 21.24 18.97
CA ALA A 142 4.49 20.94 19.52
C ALA A 142 5.53 20.72 18.41
N ARG A 143 5.15 20.07 17.31
CA ARG A 143 6.00 19.85 16.14
C ARG A 143 6.34 21.17 15.44
N GLU A 144 5.38 22.06 15.22
CA GLU A 144 5.61 23.42 14.68
C GLU A 144 6.54 24.25 15.57
N HIS A 145 6.46 24.06 16.89
CA HIS A 145 7.34 24.74 17.83
C HIS A 145 8.80 24.22 17.82
N ILE A 146 9.01 22.97 17.40
CA ILE A 146 10.32 22.29 17.43
C ILE A 146 10.98 22.32 16.05
N PHE A 147 10.20 22.10 15.00
CA PHE A 147 10.61 22.16 13.60
C PHE A 147 9.86 23.32 12.96
N GLY A 148 10.51 24.49 12.94
CA GLY A 148 9.97 25.69 12.30
C GLY A 148 9.47 25.41 10.88
N ASP A 149 8.46 26.17 10.49
CA ASP A 149 7.61 25.96 9.32
C ASP A 149 8.43 25.79 8.03
N ALA A 150 8.59 24.53 7.60
CA ALA A 150 9.21 24.16 6.34
C ALA A 150 8.36 23.05 5.70
N SER A 151 7.08 23.33 5.45
CA SER A 151 6.33 22.59 4.45
C SER A 151 6.56 23.24 3.08
N PRO A 152 7.14 22.55 2.09
CA PRO A 152 6.98 22.95 0.70
C PRO A 152 5.49 22.93 0.40
N GLN A 153 4.93 24.11 0.18
CA GLN A 153 3.56 24.30 -0.23
C GLN A 153 3.44 23.71 -1.63
N TYR A 154 3.02 22.44 -1.73
CA TYR A 154 2.56 21.90 -3.01
C TYR A 154 1.37 22.77 -3.42
N SER A 155 1.54 23.50 -4.51
CA SER A 155 0.43 24.18 -5.19
C SER A 155 -0.59 23.10 -5.55
N LEU A 156 -1.66 22.99 -4.77
CA LEU A 156 -2.86 22.37 -5.28
C LEU A 156 -3.23 23.16 -6.52
N LEU A 157 -3.43 22.47 -7.64
CA LEU A 157 -4.13 23.05 -8.78
C LEU A 157 -5.43 23.62 -8.22
N GLN A 158 -5.49 24.95 -8.19
CA GLN A 158 -6.69 25.68 -7.85
C GLN A 158 -7.73 25.25 -8.86
N ASN A 159 -8.77 24.56 -8.39
CA ASN A 159 -9.95 24.28 -9.20
C ASN A 159 -10.39 25.60 -9.83
N GLN A 160 -10.31 25.66 -11.15
CA GLN A 160 -10.73 26.80 -11.94
C GLN A 160 -12.26 26.76 -12.14
N ASP A 161 -12.99 26.53 -11.04
CA ASP A 161 -14.45 26.49 -11.00
C ASP A 161 -15.05 27.62 -10.13
N GLU A 162 -14.23 28.59 -9.66
CA GLU A 162 -14.70 29.74 -8.87
C GLU A 162 -14.60 31.11 -9.58
N ASP A 163 -14.50 31.15 -10.91
CA ASP A 163 -14.43 32.42 -11.67
C ASP A 163 -15.73 32.79 -12.43
N PHE A 164 -16.91 32.42 -11.92
CA PHE A 164 -18.18 32.96 -12.45
C PHE A 164 -19.22 33.43 -11.42
N GLN A 165 -18.86 33.62 -10.15
CA GLN A 165 -19.79 34.17 -9.14
C GLN A 165 -19.23 35.32 -8.31
N SER A 166 -18.62 36.32 -8.97
CA SER A 166 -18.26 37.58 -8.29
C SER A 166 -18.53 38.85 -9.10
N HIS A 167 -19.57 38.87 -9.95
CA HIS A 167 -20.07 40.12 -10.55
C HIS A 167 -21.59 40.16 -10.72
N THR A 168 -22.37 39.95 -9.65
CA THR A 168 -23.75 40.51 -9.58
C THR A 168 -24.23 40.69 -8.13
N ARG A 169 -23.51 41.51 -7.36
CA ARG A 169 -24.03 42.06 -6.09
C ARG A 169 -23.68 43.55 -6.04
N ASP A 170 -24.25 44.32 -6.97
CA ASP A 170 -24.33 45.79 -6.87
C ASP A 170 -25.42 46.39 -7.79
N THR A 171 -26.44 45.63 -8.17
CA THR A 171 -27.55 46.17 -9.01
C THR A 171 -28.90 45.58 -8.63
N THR A 172 -29.17 45.49 -7.32
CA THR A 172 -30.44 44.94 -6.79
C THR A 172 -31.44 46.05 -6.41
N ASN A 173 -31.18 47.33 -6.67
CA ASN A 173 -32.06 48.42 -6.23
C ASN A 173 -32.67 49.33 -7.31
N ASP A 174 -32.34 49.21 -8.60
CA ASP A 174 -32.80 50.19 -9.62
C ASP A 174 -33.72 49.64 -10.74
N ILE A 175 -34.23 48.41 -10.64
CA ILE A 175 -35.19 47.89 -11.63
C ILE A 175 -36.36 47.16 -10.94
N MET A 176 -36.87 47.78 -9.86
CA MET A 176 -38.29 47.69 -9.52
C MET A 176 -38.98 48.79 -10.34
N GLU A 177 -39.43 48.48 -11.56
CA GLU A 177 -40.43 49.22 -12.38
C GLU A 177 -40.17 49.03 -13.89
N ALA A 178 -40.46 47.86 -14.45
CA ALA A 178 -40.92 47.73 -15.84
C ALA A 178 -41.27 46.26 -16.14
N SER A 179 -42.49 46.05 -16.66
CA SER A 179 -42.96 44.81 -17.33
C SER A 179 -43.20 43.63 -16.38
N ARG A 180 -44.39 43.32 -15.86
CA ARG A 180 -45.73 43.18 -16.49
C ARG A 180 -45.70 42.52 -17.88
N ASP A 181 -46.31 41.34 -17.90
CA ASP A 181 -46.93 40.63 -19.01
C ASP A 181 -46.11 39.51 -19.67
N GLY A 182 -46.70 38.32 -19.75
CA GLY A 182 -46.11 37.14 -20.42
C GLY A 182 -46.30 35.83 -19.65
N ASN A 183 -47.48 35.23 -19.79
CA ASN A 183 -47.80 33.86 -19.42
C ASN A 183 -47.24 32.90 -20.48
N ASP A 184 -46.34 31.98 -20.12
CA ASP A 184 -46.05 30.79 -20.91
C ASP A 184 -45.65 29.63 -19.99
N ASP A 185 -46.52 28.62 -19.97
CA ASP A 185 -46.34 27.35 -19.30
C ASP A 185 -45.20 26.57 -19.96
N ILE A 186 -44.06 26.42 -19.27
CA ILE A 186 -43.02 25.46 -19.63
C ILE A 186 -43.01 24.37 -18.57
N ASP A 187 -43.54 23.23 -18.98
CA ASP A 187 -43.53 21.92 -18.33
C ASP A 187 -42.11 21.58 -17.86
N ARG A 188 -41.84 21.77 -16.57
CA ARG A 188 -40.61 21.30 -15.93
C ARG A 188 -40.82 19.82 -15.63
N ASN A 189 -40.38 18.98 -16.56
CA ASN A 189 -40.01 17.62 -16.21
C ASN A 189 -38.89 17.68 -15.18
N ASP A 190 -39.25 17.42 -13.93
CA ASP A 190 -38.31 17.04 -12.87
C ASP A 190 -37.69 15.68 -13.25
N ASP A 191 -36.65 15.70 -14.08
CA ASP A 191 -35.73 14.58 -14.22
C ASP A 191 -34.79 14.63 -13.01
N ASP A 192 -35.03 13.73 -12.05
CA ASP A 192 -34.16 13.42 -10.91
C ASP A 192 -32.87 12.76 -11.42
N GLY A 193 -32.08 13.53 -12.19
CA GLY A 193 -30.78 13.15 -12.71
C GLY A 193 -29.70 13.32 -11.66
N GLY A 194 -29.74 12.47 -10.62
CA GLY A 194 -28.61 12.32 -9.72
C GLY A 194 -27.39 11.81 -10.50
N ASP A 195 -26.29 12.55 -10.45
CA ASP A 195 -24.98 12.25 -11.07
C ASP A 195 -24.66 10.74 -11.09
N ASP A 196 -24.96 10.09 -12.21
CA ASP A 196 -24.66 8.68 -12.41
C ASP A 196 -23.20 8.60 -12.92
N ASP A 197 -22.26 8.14 -12.07
CA ASP A 197 -20.78 8.11 -12.29
C ASP A 197 -20.30 7.59 -13.67
N ALA A 198 -21.14 6.84 -14.38
CA ALA A 198 -20.90 6.40 -15.76
C ALA A 198 -22.24 6.05 -16.41
N PRO A 199 -22.41 6.21 -17.73
CA PRO A 199 -23.65 5.84 -18.40
C PRO A 199 -23.92 4.34 -18.25
N ALA A 200 -25.20 3.97 -18.09
CA ALA A 200 -25.62 2.64 -17.62
C ALA A 200 -25.18 1.47 -18.53
N ASP A 201 -24.94 1.75 -19.81
CA ASP A 201 -24.46 0.82 -20.84
C ASP A 201 -22.96 0.46 -20.69
N GLN A 202 -22.17 1.32 -20.04
CA GLN A 202 -20.72 1.12 -19.85
C GLN A 202 -20.37 0.49 -18.50
N ARG A 203 -21.35 0.31 -17.63
CA ARG A 203 -21.18 -0.29 -16.30
C ARG A 203 -20.99 -1.79 -16.39
N ILE A 204 -20.18 -2.33 -15.48
CA ILE A 204 -20.02 -3.78 -15.35
C ILE A 204 -21.30 -4.34 -14.73
N GLY A 205 -21.92 -5.30 -15.42
CA GLY A 205 -23.16 -5.90 -14.94
C GLY A 205 -23.00 -6.53 -13.56
N ARG A 206 -23.90 -6.22 -12.62
CA ARG A 206 -23.87 -6.75 -11.25
C ARG A 206 -23.79 -8.29 -11.20
N ARG A 207 -24.44 -8.97 -12.13
CA ARG A 207 -24.39 -10.43 -12.27
C ARG A 207 -22.98 -10.92 -12.56
N LEU A 208 -22.25 -10.24 -13.46
CA LEU A 208 -20.88 -10.59 -13.81
C LEU A 208 -19.96 -10.41 -12.59
N VAL A 209 -20.13 -9.31 -11.83
CA VAL A 209 -19.35 -9.07 -10.61
C VAL A 209 -19.59 -10.16 -9.57
N VAL A 210 -20.85 -10.52 -9.31
CA VAL A 210 -21.19 -11.56 -8.31
C VAL A 210 -20.68 -12.94 -8.75
N ILE A 211 -20.89 -13.33 -10.01
CA ILE A 211 -20.41 -14.60 -10.54
C ILE A 211 -18.88 -14.63 -10.54
N GLY A 212 -18.24 -13.54 -10.96
CA GLY A 212 -16.78 -13.37 -10.96
C GLY A 212 -16.18 -13.50 -9.56
N LEU A 213 -16.80 -12.87 -8.56
CA LEU A 213 -16.39 -12.97 -7.15
C LEU A 213 -16.47 -14.41 -6.62
N ILE A 214 -17.60 -15.09 -6.85
CA ILE A 214 -17.75 -16.48 -6.40
C ILE A 214 -16.72 -17.38 -7.10
N THR A 215 -16.54 -17.19 -8.41
CA THR A 215 -15.59 -17.96 -9.20
C THR A 215 -14.15 -17.71 -8.76
N SER A 216 -13.76 -16.46 -8.48
CA SER A 216 -12.42 -16.11 -8.02
C SER A 216 -12.13 -16.65 -6.62
N ILE A 217 -13.12 -16.64 -5.71
CA ILE A 217 -13.01 -17.27 -4.40
C ILE A 217 -12.77 -18.78 -4.53
N ILE A 218 -13.58 -19.47 -5.34
CA ILE A 218 -13.42 -20.92 -5.58
C ILE A 218 -12.06 -21.22 -6.20
N LEU A 219 -11.62 -20.42 -7.17
CA LEU A 219 -10.31 -20.57 -7.82
C LEU A 219 -9.16 -20.31 -6.85
N CYS A 220 -9.26 -19.30 -5.98
CA CYS A 220 -8.26 -19.00 -4.96
C CYS A 220 -8.13 -20.14 -3.94
N ILE A 221 -9.25 -20.65 -3.43
CA ILE A 221 -9.27 -21.79 -2.50
C ILE A 221 -8.73 -23.04 -3.18
N GLY A 222 -9.17 -23.31 -4.42
CA GLY A 222 -8.77 -24.48 -5.20
C GLY A 222 -7.28 -24.50 -5.53
N THR A 223 -6.72 -23.37 -6.00
CA THR A 223 -5.29 -23.27 -6.31
C THR A 223 -4.42 -23.34 -5.05
N THR A 224 -4.84 -22.67 -3.96
CA THR A 224 -4.13 -22.76 -2.68
C THR A 224 -4.14 -24.19 -2.13
N HIS A 225 -5.28 -24.88 -2.20
CA HIS A 225 -5.38 -26.28 -1.79
C HIS A 225 -4.59 -27.22 -2.70
N PHE A 226 -4.52 -26.95 -4.00
CA PHE A 226 -3.70 -27.73 -4.92
C PHE A 226 -2.20 -27.61 -4.61
N VAL A 227 -1.73 -26.41 -4.27
CA VAL A 227 -0.30 -26.15 -4.00
C VAL A 227 0.09 -26.55 -2.57
N PHE A 228 -0.78 -26.30 -1.59
CA PHE A 228 -0.46 -26.42 -0.16
C PHE A 228 -1.35 -27.41 0.61
N GLY A 229 -2.23 -28.18 -0.04
CA GLY A 229 -3.28 -28.97 0.62
C GLY A 229 -2.78 -29.99 1.66
N ASP A 230 -1.58 -30.54 1.48
CA ASP A 230 -0.97 -31.46 2.44
C ASP A 230 -0.48 -30.75 3.72
N LEU A 231 -0.28 -29.45 3.65
CA LEU A 231 0.34 -28.63 4.71
C LEU A 231 -0.65 -27.65 5.34
N VAL A 232 -1.57 -27.10 4.56
CA VAL A 232 -2.56 -26.10 4.97
C VAL A 232 -3.95 -26.73 4.93
N PRO A 233 -4.63 -26.87 6.07
CA PRO A 233 -5.96 -27.45 6.08
C PRO A 233 -6.96 -26.52 5.40
N LEU A 234 -7.92 -27.10 4.66
CA LEU A 234 -8.88 -26.35 3.84
C LEU A 234 -9.65 -25.28 4.63
N TYR A 235 -10.01 -25.57 5.89
CA TYR A 235 -10.71 -24.60 6.73
C TYR A 235 -9.90 -23.32 6.95
N ALA A 236 -8.56 -23.41 7.06
CA ALA A 236 -7.70 -22.25 7.29
C ALA A 236 -7.66 -21.36 6.05
N THR A 237 -7.57 -21.95 4.85
CA THR A 237 -7.65 -21.22 3.58
C THR A 237 -9.01 -20.53 3.42
N VAL A 238 -10.11 -21.22 3.72
CA VAL A 238 -11.46 -20.64 3.63
C VAL A 238 -11.58 -19.45 4.58
N VAL A 239 -11.18 -19.60 5.85
CA VAL A 239 -11.21 -18.51 6.84
C VAL A 239 -10.31 -17.35 6.39
N ALA A 240 -9.15 -17.63 5.79
CA ALA A 240 -8.23 -16.59 5.31
C ALA A 240 -8.85 -15.76 4.19
N VAL A 241 -9.53 -16.40 3.23
CA VAL A 241 -10.24 -15.69 2.15
C VAL A 241 -11.38 -14.84 2.71
N PHE A 242 -12.14 -15.34 3.68
CA PHE A 242 -13.19 -14.54 4.32
C PHE A 242 -12.63 -13.32 5.07
N ILE A 243 -11.52 -13.47 5.78
CA ILE A 243 -10.83 -12.37 6.44
C ILE A 243 -10.29 -11.37 5.42
N ALA A 244 -9.70 -11.85 4.32
CA ALA A 244 -9.23 -11.01 3.23
C ALA A 244 -10.35 -10.11 2.68
N LEU A 245 -11.55 -10.65 2.43
CA LEU A 245 -12.70 -9.87 1.96
C LEU A 245 -13.08 -8.74 2.93
N LEU A 246 -13.09 -9.02 4.23
CA LEU A 246 -13.39 -8.01 5.25
C LEU A 246 -12.28 -6.93 5.30
N LEU A 247 -11.02 -7.34 5.26
CA LEU A 247 -9.88 -6.43 5.31
C LEU A 247 -9.76 -5.58 4.03
N SER A 248 -10.14 -6.11 2.86
CA SER A 248 -10.21 -5.35 1.60
C SER A 248 -11.18 -4.17 1.69
N ILE A 249 -12.35 -4.33 2.31
CA ILE A 249 -13.32 -3.23 2.45
C ILE A 249 -12.71 -2.06 3.24
N MET A 250 -12.03 -2.38 4.33
CA MET A 250 -11.37 -1.39 5.16
C MET A 250 -10.15 -0.78 4.46
N GLY A 251 -9.37 -1.58 3.72
CA GLY A 251 -8.24 -1.08 2.91
C GLY A 251 -8.69 -0.08 1.84
N VAL A 252 -9.78 -0.39 1.12
CA VAL A 252 -10.39 0.48 0.11
C VAL A 252 -10.90 1.79 0.73
N ARG A 253 -11.53 1.74 1.91
CA ARG A 253 -11.97 2.96 2.63
C ARG A 253 -10.80 3.82 3.09
N ALA A 254 -9.77 3.20 3.66
CA ALA A 254 -8.56 3.89 4.07
C ALA A 254 -7.91 4.60 2.88
N LEU A 255 -7.81 3.89 1.76
CA LEU A 255 -7.28 4.42 0.51
C LEU A 255 -8.13 5.58 -0.02
N GLY A 256 -9.47 5.46 0.01
CA GLY A 256 -10.36 6.53 -0.46
C GLY A 256 -10.28 7.80 0.40
N GLU A 257 -10.04 7.67 1.71
CA GLU A 257 -9.97 8.81 2.63
C GLU A 257 -8.57 9.41 2.80
N THR A 258 -7.51 8.62 2.59
CA THR A 258 -6.13 9.00 2.93
C THR A 258 -5.14 8.87 1.78
N ASP A 259 -5.59 8.38 0.62
CA ASP A 259 -4.76 8.03 -0.53
C ASP A 259 -3.61 7.05 -0.21
N LEU A 260 -3.78 6.28 0.88
CA LEU A 260 -2.81 5.30 1.35
C LEU A 260 -3.51 3.97 1.62
N ASN A 261 -3.04 2.92 0.95
CA ASN A 261 -3.54 1.57 1.15
C ASN A 261 -2.73 0.88 2.27
N PRO A 262 -3.31 0.57 3.44
CA PRO A 262 -2.59 0.01 4.58
C PRO A 262 -2.30 -1.50 4.40
N VAL A 263 -1.86 -1.91 3.21
CA VAL A 263 -1.66 -3.30 2.79
C VAL A 263 -0.76 -4.05 3.77
N SER A 264 0.37 -3.43 4.14
CA SER A 264 1.32 -4.02 5.09
C SER A 264 0.71 -4.21 6.47
N GLY A 265 -0.16 -3.29 6.91
CA GLY A 265 -0.86 -3.39 8.19
C GLY A 265 -1.90 -4.51 8.19
N ILE A 266 -2.67 -4.60 7.11
CA ILE A 266 -3.68 -5.64 6.87
C ILE A 266 -3.06 -7.04 6.90
N SER A 267 -1.96 -7.25 6.17
CA SER A 267 -1.24 -8.52 6.10
C SER A 267 -0.74 -8.99 7.48
N LYS A 268 -0.09 -8.09 8.23
CA LYS A 268 0.45 -8.39 9.57
C LYS A 268 -0.65 -8.69 10.59
N LEU A 269 -1.79 -8.02 10.49
CA LEU A 269 -2.92 -8.26 11.38
C LEU A 269 -3.60 -9.58 11.09
N ALA A 270 -3.74 -9.94 9.81
CA ALA A 270 -4.17 -11.29 9.43
C ALA A 270 -3.19 -12.34 10.00
N GLN A 271 -1.88 -12.11 9.86
CA GLN A 271 -0.87 -13.00 10.45
C GLN A 271 -0.94 -13.06 11.99
N LEU A 272 -1.22 -11.95 12.68
CA LEU A 272 -1.40 -11.98 14.13
C LEU A 272 -2.64 -12.81 14.53
N PHE A 273 -3.74 -12.64 13.81
CA PHE A 273 -4.98 -13.38 14.05
C PHE A 273 -4.79 -14.88 13.85
N PHE A 274 -4.12 -15.28 12.76
CA PHE A 274 -3.85 -16.70 12.49
C PHE A 274 -2.80 -17.29 13.43
N ALA A 275 -1.80 -16.53 13.85
CA ALA A 275 -0.86 -16.95 14.88
C ALA A 275 -1.54 -17.27 16.24
N LEU A 276 -2.64 -16.58 16.57
CA LEU A 276 -3.42 -16.83 17.79
C LEU A 276 -4.34 -18.04 17.69
N ILE A 277 -4.87 -18.33 16.50
CA ILE A 277 -5.85 -19.41 16.30
C ILE A 277 -5.18 -20.74 16.00
N ILE A 278 -4.04 -20.73 15.33
CA ILE A 278 -3.36 -21.96 14.93
C ILE A 278 -2.42 -22.42 16.06
N PRO A 279 -2.60 -23.65 16.58
CA PRO A 279 -1.70 -24.19 17.60
C PRO A 279 -0.25 -24.25 17.10
N GLN A 280 0.67 -23.77 17.92
CA GLN A 280 2.12 -23.83 17.64
C GLN A 280 2.65 -25.27 17.58
N SER A 281 1.89 -26.26 18.09
CA SER A 281 2.22 -27.68 17.97
C SER A 281 2.09 -28.21 16.53
N ASN A 282 1.40 -27.49 15.65
CA ASN A 282 1.30 -27.86 14.25
C ASN A 282 2.58 -27.46 13.51
N LYS A 283 3.25 -28.44 12.89
CA LYS A 283 4.49 -28.23 12.12
C LYS A 283 4.31 -27.25 10.95
N SER A 284 3.09 -27.12 10.44
CA SER A 284 2.75 -26.21 9.34
C SER A 284 2.24 -24.85 9.81
N SER A 285 2.26 -24.54 11.11
CA SER A 285 1.72 -23.29 11.67
C SER A 285 2.29 -22.04 11.02
N VAL A 286 3.61 -22.01 10.78
CA VAL A 286 4.31 -20.90 10.10
C VAL A 286 3.81 -20.74 8.66
N LEU A 287 3.69 -21.84 7.91
CA LEU A 287 3.22 -21.82 6.52
C LEU A 287 1.76 -21.34 6.44
N ILE A 288 0.88 -21.87 7.29
CA ILE A 288 -0.53 -21.48 7.30
C ILE A 288 -0.65 -19.98 7.61
N ASN A 289 0.13 -19.48 8.57
CA ASN A 289 0.17 -18.06 8.91
C ASN A 289 0.62 -17.19 7.73
N LEU A 290 1.68 -17.62 7.04
CA LEU A 290 2.24 -16.93 5.88
C LEU A 290 1.24 -16.88 4.72
N VAL A 291 0.60 -18.01 4.40
CA VAL A 291 -0.42 -18.11 3.34
C VAL A 291 -1.61 -17.21 3.66
N ALA A 292 -2.08 -17.20 4.90
CA ALA A 292 -3.19 -16.35 5.30
C ALA A 292 -2.88 -14.84 5.19
N GLY A 293 -1.67 -14.45 5.59
CA GLY A 293 -1.16 -13.09 5.39
C GLY A 293 -1.12 -12.71 3.90
N ALA A 294 -0.51 -13.56 3.07
CA ALA A 294 -0.37 -13.32 1.63
C ALA A 294 -1.72 -13.20 0.91
N VAL A 295 -2.70 -14.04 1.24
CA VAL A 295 -4.05 -13.97 0.66
C VAL A 295 -4.76 -12.67 1.06
N SER A 296 -4.64 -12.27 2.33
CA SER A 296 -5.24 -11.03 2.85
C SER A 296 -4.60 -9.79 2.24
N GLU A 297 -3.27 -9.80 2.12
CA GLU A 297 -2.48 -8.74 1.50
C GLU A 297 -2.85 -8.56 0.02
N ALA A 298 -2.82 -9.64 -0.76
CA ALA A 298 -3.13 -9.62 -2.18
C ALA A 298 -4.57 -9.15 -2.44
N GLY A 299 -5.53 -9.62 -1.63
CA GLY A 299 -6.93 -9.23 -1.76
C GLY A 299 -7.16 -7.75 -1.45
N ALA A 300 -6.53 -7.20 -0.41
CA ALA A 300 -6.68 -5.79 -0.06
C ALA A 300 -5.93 -4.84 -1.00
N LEU A 301 -4.72 -5.24 -1.43
CA LEU A 301 -3.93 -4.50 -2.41
C LEU A 301 -4.70 -4.38 -3.73
N GLN A 302 -5.15 -5.49 -4.30
CA GLN A 302 -5.89 -5.49 -5.57
C GLN A 302 -7.22 -4.74 -5.50
N ALA A 303 -7.94 -4.82 -4.38
CA ALA A 303 -9.18 -4.05 -4.22
C ALA A 303 -8.91 -2.54 -4.23
N GLY A 304 -7.81 -2.11 -3.59
CA GLY A 304 -7.39 -0.71 -3.59
C GLY A 304 -6.93 -0.22 -4.97
N ASP A 305 -6.06 -0.98 -5.62
CA ASP A 305 -5.57 -0.68 -6.97
C ASP A 305 -6.73 -0.59 -7.96
N LEU A 306 -7.69 -1.52 -7.89
CA LEU A 306 -8.89 -1.50 -8.72
C LEU A 306 -9.73 -0.23 -8.50
N MET A 307 -9.89 0.22 -7.25
CA MET A 307 -10.62 1.47 -6.96
C MET A 307 -9.90 2.69 -7.54
N GLN A 308 -8.57 2.79 -7.38
CA GLN A 308 -7.77 3.89 -7.92
C GLN A 308 -7.77 3.89 -9.45
N ASP A 309 -7.62 2.72 -10.06
CA ASP A 309 -7.72 2.56 -11.49
C ASP A 309 -9.09 3.01 -11.99
N LEU A 310 -10.20 2.61 -11.34
CA LEU A 310 -11.56 3.00 -11.74
C LEU A 310 -11.77 4.51 -11.60
N LYS A 311 -11.26 5.13 -10.52
CA LYS A 311 -11.31 6.58 -10.35
C LYS A 311 -10.52 7.29 -11.44
N THR A 312 -9.31 6.83 -11.74
CA THR A 312 -8.46 7.40 -12.78
C THR A 312 -9.09 7.23 -14.16
N GLY A 313 -9.63 6.05 -14.45
CA GLY A 313 -10.35 5.77 -15.69
C GLY A 313 -11.56 6.69 -15.87
N HIS A 314 -12.37 6.88 -14.82
CA HIS A 314 -13.47 7.83 -14.82
C HIS A 314 -13.00 9.27 -15.11
N LEU A 315 -11.93 9.74 -14.44
CA LEU A 315 -11.37 11.08 -14.69
C LEU A 315 -10.84 11.27 -16.11
N LEU A 316 -10.39 10.18 -16.76
CA LEU A 316 -9.91 10.18 -18.15
C LEU A 316 -11.01 9.89 -19.18
N GLY A 317 -12.26 9.70 -18.74
CA GLY A 317 -13.38 9.33 -19.61
C GLY A 317 -13.27 7.92 -20.21
N ALA A 318 -12.49 7.02 -19.61
CA ALA A 318 -12.37 5.64 -20.04
C ALA A 318 -13.60 4.81 -19.65
N ALA A 319 -14.05 3.93 -20.55
CA ALA A 319 -15.19 3.07 -20.29
C ALA A 319 -14.85 2.00 -19.23
N PRO A 320 -15.59 1.93 -18.09
CA PRO A 320 -15.28 0.98 -17.01
C PRO A 320 -15.28 -0.50 -17.44
N ASN A 321 -16.16 -0.86 -18.38
CA ASN A 321 -16.21 -2.21 -18.95
C ASN A 321 -14.91 -2.58 -19.69
N ALA A 322 -14.37 -1.67 -20.51
CA ALA A 322 -13.13 -1.93 -21.23
C ALA A 322 -11.94 -2.07 -20.27
N GLN A 323 -11.91 -1.24 -19.23
CA GLN A 323 -10.89 -1.30 -18.18
C GLN A 323 -10.93 -2.63 -17.41
N PHE A 324 -12.12 -3.09 -17.03
CA PHE A 324 -12.30 -4.38 -16.36
C PHE A 324 -11.76 -5.55 -17.18
N TRP A 325 -12.11 -5.64 -18.46
CA TRP A 325 -11.60 -6.69 -19.34
C TRP A 325 -10.09 -6.58 -19.58
N GLY A 326 -9.57 -5.35 -19.71
CA GLY A 326 -8.13 -5.09 -19.80
C GLY A 326 -7.38 -5.63 -18.58
N GLN A 327 -7.88 -5.36 -17.37
CA GLN A 327 -7.31 -5.88 -16.13
C GLN A 327 -7.39 -7.40 -16.03
N VAL A 328 -8.53 -8.01 -16.38
CA VAL A 328 -8.68 -9.48 -16.36
C VAL A 328 -7.69 -10.16 -17.31
N ILE A 329 -7.54 -9.66 -18.53
CA ILE A 329 -6.60 -10.19 -19.52
C ILE A 329 -5.15 -9.99 -19.03
N GLY A 330 -4.82 -8.77 -18.59
CA GLY A 330 -3.49 -8.43 -18.10
C GLY A 330 -3.07 -9.26 -16.88
N ALA A 331 -3.95 -9.39 -15.89
CA ALA A 331 -3.70 -10.20 -14.70
C ALA A 331 -3.53 -11.69 -15.02
N THR A 332 -4.34 -12.22 -15.93
CA THR A 332 -4.25 -13.63 -16.35
C THR A 332 -2.94 -13.91 -17.11
N ALA A 333 -2.60 -13.07 -18.09
CA ALA A 333 -1.35 -13.20 -18.82
C ALA A 333 -0.12 -13.01 -17.91
N GLY A 334 -0.18 -12.04 -17.01
CA GLY A 334 0.84 -11.78 -16.00
C GLY A 334 1.07 -12.99 -15.09
N ALA A 335 0.01 -13.61 -14.56
CA ALA A 335 0.12 -14.78 -13.70
C ALA A 335 0.83 -15.96 -14.40
N ILE A 336 0.50 -16.22 -15.66
CA ILE A 336 1.14 -17.29 -16.46
C ILE A 336 2.62 -16.97 -16.71
N LEU A 337 2.92 -15.74 -17.13
CA LEU A 337 4.30 -15.31 -17.42
C LEU A 337 5.17 -15.34 -16.15
N SER A 338 4.66 -14.86 -15.02
CA SER A 338 5.35 -14.89 -13.73
C SER A 338 5.70 -16.33 -13.31
N ALA A 339 4.77 -17.27 -13.45
CA ALA A 339 5.04 -18.68 -13.15
C ALA A 339 6.13 -19.28 -14.06
N PHE A 340 6.12 -18.92 -15.36
CA PHE A 340 7.14 -19.36 -16.30
C PHE A 340 8.53 -18.79 -15.98
N ILE A 341 8.62 -17.49 -15.69
CA ILE A 341 9.88 -16.83 -15.32
C ILE A 341 10.42 -17.43 -14.02
N TYR A 342 9.57 -17.65 -13.02
CA TYR A 342 9.96 -18.32 -11.79
C TYR A 342 10.60 -19.68 -12.08
N ARG A 343 9.97 -20.50 -12.92
CA ARG A 343 10.51 -21.80 -13.31
C ARG A 343 11.87 -21.69 -14.00
N ILE A 344 12.09 -20.69 -14.86
CA ILE A 344 13.40 -20.44 -15.48
C ILE A 344 14.45 -20.12 -14.41
N TYR A 345 14.10 -19.29 -13.43
CA TYR A 345 15.03 -18.89 -12.37
C TYR A 345 15.41 -20.04 -11.44
N THR A 346 14.50 -20.99 -11.22
CA THR A 346 14.71 -22.13 -10.32
C THR A 346 15.16 -23.43 -11.01
N SER A 347 15.32 -23.45 -12.34
CA SER A 347 15.79 -24.62 -13.10
C SER A 347 17.30 -24.56 -13.34
#